data_AF-A0A933EFE3-F1
#
_entry.id   AF-A0A933EFE3-F1
#
_cell.length_a   1.000
_cell.length_b   1.000
_cell.length_c   1.000
_cell.angle_alpha   90.00
_cell.angle_beta   90.00
_cell.angle_gamma   90.00
#
_symmetry.space_group_name_H-M   'P 1'
#
loop_
_entity.id
_entity.type
_entity.pdbx_description
1 polymer ?
#
loop_
_entity_poly.entity_id
_entity_poly.type
_entity_poly.pdbx_seq_one_letter_code
_entity_poly.pdbx_strand_id
1 'polypeptide(L)'
;MSKKFSLISQTIAALAATASLFLTAAPVRAIATIPWPWVSLSGGDLIKLPDDGNPATVVDTAVYYFGADGLRYVFPNSKTYFTWYSDFRGVKVVHAEQLGSIGIGGNVTYRPGSRMIKIDSDPKVYLIDHWGTKRWLASEAAAIALYGNDWNKKVDDVPDSFFSNYREGAPVNDSTQFSLTTVFNANATIGQDKELTTPVEVTVNQDGTFSPADVSVVINHTVRWTNSTNRYVRVASNPHPTHDQLPGFDSANVAPGLNYVYKFKKSGAWAYHNHADPSLQGTVSVTQ
;
A
#
# COMPACT_ATOMS: atom_id res chain seq x y z
N MET A 1 0.93 -2.77 -51.33
CA MET A 1 1.96 -2.21 -50.42
C MET A 1 2.18 -3.20 -49.28
N SER A 2 3.29 -3.93 -49.35
CA SER A 2 3.64 -5.08 -48.51
C SER A 2 4.29 -4.63 -47.20
N LYS A 3 3.79 -5.11 -46.06
CA LYS A 3 4.43 -4.95 -44.74
C LYS A 3 5.52 -6.03 -44.60
N LYS A 4 6.79 -5.61 -44.51
CA LYS A 4 7.90 -6.51 -44.17
C LYS A 4 8.06 -6.61 -42.65
N PHE A 5 7.89 -7.83 -42.13
CA PHE A 5 8.42 -8.25 -40.84
C PHE A 5 9.95 -8.46 -40.97
N SER A 6 10.71 -8.09 -39.94
CA SER A 6 12.13 -8.42 -39.83
C SER A 6 12.42 -8.95 -38.43
N LEU A 7 12.75 -10.24 -38.35
CA LEU A 7 13.33 -10.91 -37.20
C LEU A 7 14.85 -10.90 -37.38
N ILE A 8 15.59 -10.38 -36.41
CA ILE A 8 17.06 -10.46 -36.41
C ILE A 8 17.46 -11.62 -35.51
N SER A 9 17.90 -12.69 -36.17
CA SER A 9 18.67 -13.80 -35.60
C SER A 9 20.12 -13.36 -35.49
N GLN A 10 20.76 -13.54 -34.34
CA GLN A 10 22.22 -13.37 -34.20
C GLN A 10 22.88 -14.73 -33.98
N THR A 11 23.76 -15.07 -34.92
CA THR A 11 24.66 -16.22 -34.91
C THR A 11 25.87 -15.95 -34.02
N ILE A 12 26.16 -16.88 -33.11
CA ILE A 12 27.39 -16.89 -32.30
C ILE A 12 28.51 -17.52 -33.12
N ALA A 13 29.58 -16.76 -33.41
CA ALA A 13 30.85 -17.28 -33.88
C ALA A 13 31.83 -17.31 -32.70
N ALA A 14 32.28 -18.50 -32.33
CA ALA A 14 33.33 -18.71 -31.34
C ALA A 14 34.71 -18.41 -31.96
N LEU A 15 35.51 -17.60 -31.29
CA LEU A 15 36.94 -17.50 -31.54
C LEU A 15 37.68 -17.64 -30.20
N ALA A 16 38.43 -18.73 -30.07
CA ALA A 16 39.32 -18.97 -28.95
C ALA A 16 40.60 -18.16 -29.13
N ALA A 17 40.94 -17.33 -28.15
CA ALA A 17 42.27 -16.75 -28.02
C ALA A 17 42.69 -16.83 -26.54
N THR A 18 43.67 -17.67 -26.28
CA THR A 18 44.35 -17.79 -24.99
C THR A 18 45.26 -16.58 -24.78
N ALA A 19 44.95 -15.75 -23.79
CA ALA A 19 45.86 -14.77 -23.24
C ALA A 19 45.85 -14.90 -21.72
N SER A 20 46.92 -15.46 -21.16
CA SER A 20 47.17 -15.45 -19.72
C SER A 20 47.55 -14.03 -19.31
N LEU A 21 46.59 -13.29 -18.76
CA LEU A 21 46.82 -12.02 -18.09
C LEU A 21 46.67 -12.27 -16.58
N PHE A 22 47.77 -12.17 -15.84
CA PHE A 22 47.71 -12.10 -14.39
C PHE A 22 47.04 -10.78 -14.00
N LEU A 23 45.73 -10.81 -13.78
CA LEU A 23 45.02 -9.71 -13.15
C LEU A 23 45.30 -9.81 -11.65
N THR A 24 46.18 -8.95 -11.13
CA THR A 24 46.21 -8.69 -9.70
C THR A 24 44.86 -8.06 -9.35
N ALA A 25 44.00 -8.83 -8.66
CA ALA A 25 42.76 -8.31 -8.14
C ALA A 25 43.12 -7.16 -7.17
N ALA A 26 42.90 -5.92 -7.61
CA ALA A 26 42.84 -4.80 -6.68
C ALA A 26 41.80 -5.17 -5.61
N PRO A 27 42.06 -4.93 -4.32
CA PRO A 27 41.04 -5.19 -3.31
C PRO A 27 39.80 -4.40 -3.73
N VAL A 28 38.70 -5.11 -3.99
CA VAL A 28 37.39 -4.49 -4.04
C VAL A 28 37.28 -3.79 -2.70
N ARG A 29 37.42 -2.46 -2.70
CA ARG A 29 37.12 -1.67 -1.52
C ARG A 29 35.70 -2.06 -1.17
N ALA A 30 35.52 -2.68 0.00
CA ALA A 30 34.21 -2.81 0.60
C ALA A 30 33.64 -1.39 0.55
N ILE A 31 32.64 -1.18 -0.31
CA ILE A 31 31.84 0.02 -0.26
C ILE A 31 31.28 -0.03 1.15
N ALA A 32 31.71 0.89 2.01
CA ALA A 32 31.07 1.09 3.29
C ALA A 32 29.60 1.29 2.95
N THR A 33 28.77 0.28 3.23
CA THR A 33 27.32 0.39 3.17
C THR A 33 27.01 1.52 4.13
N ILE A 34 26.70 2.71 3.65
CA ILE A 34 26.10 3.73 4.49
C ILE A 34 24.70 3.17 4.75
N PRO A 35 24.38 2.65 5.94
CA PRO A 35 22.99 2.33 6.23
C PRO A 35 22.30 3.69 6.24
N TRP A 36 21.50 3.97 5.20
CA TRP A 36 20.64 5.14 5.25
C TRP A 36 19.82 5.04 6.54
N PRO A 37 19.78 6.07 7.40
CA PRO A 37 18.81 6.06 8.47
C PRO A 37 17.43 6.01 7.81
N TRP A 38 16.65 4.99 8.16
CA TRP A 38 15.29 4.86 7.66
C TRP A 38 14.50 6.12 7.97
N VAL A 39 13.65 6.56 7.03
CA VAL A 39 12.82 7.74 7.25
C VAL A 39 11.78 7.41 8.31
N SER A 40 11.65 8.23 9.35
CA SER A 40 10.59 8.04 10.34
C SER A 40 9.22 8.36 9.73
N LEU A 41 8.31 7.40 9.79
CA LEU A 41 6.96 7.48 9.23
C LEU A 41 5.90 7.45 10.32
N SER A 42 4.83 8.21 10.11
CA SER A 42 3.64 8.30 10.95
C SER A 42 2.40 8.18 10.08
N GLY A 43 1.35 7.53 10.60
CA GLY A 43 0.08 7.42 9.87
C GLY A 43 -0.41 8.79 9.42
N GLY A 44 -0.73 8.93 8.13
CA GLY A 44 -1.05 10.21 7.51
C GLY A 44 0.01 10.70 6.51
N ASP A 45 1.25 10.23 6.62
CA ASP A 45 2.32 10.63 5.72
C ASP A 45 2.03 10.26 4.27
N LEU A 46 2.51 11.10 3.34
CA LEU A 46 2.62 10.75 1.93
C LEU A 46 4.06 10.34 1.64
N ILE A 47 4.25 9.23 0.91
CA ILE A 47 5.57 8.67 0.62
C ILE A 47 5.75 8.36 -0.86
N LYS A 48 6.96 8.51 -1.39
CA LYS A 48 7.37 8.06 -2.73
C LYS A 48 8.82 7.60 -2.75
N LEU A 49 9.23 6.93 -3.82
CA LEU A 49 10.64 6.66 -4.12
C LEU A 49 11.37 7.95 -4.50
N PRO A 50 12.71 8.00 -4.39
CA PRO A 50 13.49 9.10 -4.94
C PRO A 50 13.26 9.18 -6.44
N ASP A 51 13.20 10.39 -6.97
CA ASP A 51 13.17 10.61 -8.42
C ASP A 51 14.50 10.12 -9.02
N ASP A 52 14.44 9.18 -9.97
CA ASP A 52 15.62 8.65 -10.64
C ASP A 52 16.11 9.55 -11.78
N GLY A 53 15.38 10.63 -12.07
CA GLY A 53 15.68 11.63 -13.10
C GLY A 53 15.49 11.11 -14.52
N ASN A 54 14.97 9.90 -14.70
CA ASN A 54 14.80 9.27 -16.00
C ASN A 54 13.35 9.43 -16.49
N PRO A 55 13.10 10.24 -17.53
CA PRO A 55 11.74 10.46 -18.02
C PRO A 55 11.11 9.21 -18.68
N ALA A 56 11.88 8.14 -18.89
CA ALA A 56 11.39 6.88 -19.44
C ALA A 56 10.88 5.90 -18.37
N THR A 57 11.14 6.17 -17.08
CA THR A 57 10.65 5.35 -15.96
C THR A 57 9.51 6.08 -15.26
N VAL A 58 8.57 5.30 -14.73
CA VAL A 58 7.43 5.81 -13.94
C VAL A 58 7.40 5.22 -12.53
N VAL A 59 8.38 4.37 -12.19
CA VAL A 59 8.43 3.60 -10.93
C VAL A 59 8.48 4.49 -9.68
N ASP A 60 8.96 5.72 -9.83
CA ASP A 60 9.18 6.76 -8.84
C ASP A 60 8.17 7.91 -8.90
N THR A 61 7.22 7.86 -9.86
CA THR A 61 6.16 8.87 -9.99
C THR A 61 5.00 8.65 -9.02
N ALA A 62 4.83 7.42 -8.53
CA ALA A 62 3.74 7.04 -7.65
C ALA A 62 3.93 7.62 -6.24
N VAL A 63 2.89 8.31 -5.75
CA VAL A 63 2.74 8.70 -4.35
C VAL A 63 1.83 7.70 -3.66
N TYR A 64 2.16 7.35 -2.42
CA TYR A 64 1.36 6.48 -1.57
C TYR A 64 0.97 7.21 -0.29
N TYR A 65 -0.18 6.86 0.26
CA TYR A 65 -0.56 7.24 1.62
C TYR A 65 -0.09 6.18 2.61
N PHE A 66 0.68 6.56 3.63
CA PHE A 66 1.08 5.68 4.71
C PHE A 66 -0.01 5.65 5.78
N GLY A 67 -0.70 4.51 5.88
CA GLY A 67 -1.78 4.27 6.82
C GLY A 67 -1.29 4.14 8.25
N ALA A 68 -2.16 4.52 9.20
CA ALA A 68 -1.90 4.29 10.61
C ALA A 68 -1.72 2.81 10.94
N ASP A 69 -2.29 1.92 10.11
CA ASP A 69 -2.17 0.45 10.18
C ASP A 69 -0.83 -0.11 9.69
N GLY A 70 0.14 0.75 9.36
CA GLY A 70 1.48 0.35 8.92
C GLY A 70 1.55 -0.10 7.47
N LEU A 71 0.48 0.06 6.69
CA LEU A 71 0.41 -0.29 5.26
C LEU A 71 0.42 0.95 4.38
N ARG A 72 0.76 0.78 3.10
CA ARG A 72 0.68 1.85 2.09
C ARG A 72 -0.57 1.71 1.23
N TYR A 73 -1.20 2.82 0.90
CA TYR A 73 -2.41 2.89 0.09
C TYR A 73 -2.13 3.62 -1.22
N VAL A 74 -2.64 3.03 -2.30
CA VAL A 74 -2.37 3.49 -3.68
C VAL A 74 -3.41 4.52 -4.08
N PHE A 75 -2.99 5.65 -4.64
CA PHE A 75 -3.92 6.55 -5.35
C PHE A 75 -4.11 6.02 -6.79
N PRO A 76 -5.35 5.65 -7.19
CA PRO A 76 -5.58 5.09 -8.53
C PRO A 76 -5.26 6.07 -9.67
N ASN A 77 -5.44 7.36 -9.43
CA ASN A 77 -5.12 8.44 -10.37
C ASN A 77 -4.93 9.77 -9.64
N SER A 78 -4.41 10.77 -10.36
CA SER A 78 -4.20 12.12 -9.84
C SER A 78 -5.50 12.79 -9.38
N LYS A 79 -6.63 12.56 -10.06
CA LYS A 79 -7.90 13.15 -9.65
C LYS A 79 -8.33 12.69 -8.25
N THR A 80 -8.13 11.41 -7.93
CA THR A 80 -8.36 10.87 -6.59
C THR A 80 -7.47 11.56 -5.57
N TYR A 81 -6.17 11.68 -5.85
CA TYR A 81 -5.22 12.39 -4.99
C TYR A 81 -5.67 13.83 -4.70
N PHE A 82 -6.06 14.57 -5.73
CA PHE A 82 -6.49 15.97 -5.63
C PHE A 82 -7.85 16.18 -4.97
N THR A 83 -8.58 15.11 -4.62
CA THR A 83 -9.72 15.22 -3.69
C THR A 83 -9.29 15.28 -2.22
N TRP A 84 -8.10 14.80 -1.90
CA TRP A 84 -7.55 14.75 -0.53
C TRP A 84 -6.51 15.84 -0.27
N TYR A 85 -5.68 16.15 -1.25
CA TYR A 85 -4.55 17.08 -1.11
C TYR A 85 -4.58 18.14 -2.22
N SER A 86 -4.16 19.37 -1.93
CA SER A 86 -4.13 20.45 -2.92
C SER A 86 -2.90 20.40 -3.84
N ASP A 87 -1.83 19.79 -3.36
CA ASP A 87 -0.51 19.77 -3.99
C ASP A 87 0.34 18.65 -3.36
N PHE A 88 1.56 18.45 -3.87
CA PHE A 88 2.49 17.43 -3.40
C PHE A 88 3.40 17.88 -2.24
N ARG A 89 3.07 18.98 -1.54
CA ARG A 89 3.85 19.36 -0.35
C ARG A 89 3.68 18.31 0.74
N GLY A 90 4.76 18.07 1.48
CA GLY A 90 4.76 17.09 2.57
C GLY A 90 4.95 15.64 2.11
N VAL A 91 5.10 15.37 0.80
CA VAL A 91 5.50 14.05 0.32
C VAL A 91 6.94 13.76 0.77
N LYS A 92 7.12 12.72 1.56
CA LYS A 92 8.42 12.21 2.01
C LYS A 92 9.02 11.28 0.96
N VAL A 93 10.32 11.42 0.73
CA VAL A 93 11.08 10.49 -0.13
C VAL A 93 11.68 9.40 0.74
N VAL A 94 11.39 8.14 0.44
CA VAL A 94 11.84 6.96 1.20
C VAL A 94 12.70 6.03 0.34
N HIS A 95 13.60 5.28 0.97
CA HIS A 95 14.43 4.30 0.25
C HIS A 95 13.59 3.16 -0.35
N ALA A 96 14.06 2.57 -1.46
CA ALA A 96 13.34 1.49 -2.15
C ALA A 96 13.08 0.27 -1.26
N GLU A 97 14.06 -0.10 -0.43
CA GLU A 97 13.92 -1.19 0.54
C GLU A 97 12.89 -0.86 1.64
N GLN A 98 12.92 0.37 2.15
CA GLN A 98 11.94 0.82 3.14
C GLN A 98 10.54 0.81 2.55
N LEU A 99 10.34 1.40 1.36
CA LEU A 99 9.05 1.35 0.69
C LEU A 99 8.62 -0.10 0.49
N GLY A 100 9.51 -0.95 -0.04
CA GLY A 100 9.30 -2.37 -0.28
C GLY A 100 8.86 -3.18 0.94
N SER A 101 9.32 -2.80 2.14
CA SER A 101 8.89 -3.42 3.41
C SER A 101 7.44 -3.08 3.81
N ILE A 102 6.88 -1.98 3.29
CA ILE A 102 5.52 -1.53 3.61
C ILE A 102 4.53 -2.21 2.64
N GLY A 103 3.74 -3.15 3.17
CA GLY A 103 2.73 -3.88 2.40
C GLY A 103 1.61 -2.98 1.85
N ILE A 104 0.95 -3.42 0.77
CA ILE A 104 -0.18 -2.69 0.17
C ILE A 104 -1.46 -2.98 0.96
N GLY A 105 -2.08 -1.93 1.51
CA GLY A 105 -3.32 -2.02 2.27
C GLY A 105 -4.60 -1.91 1.43
N GLY A 106 -4.50 -1.34 0.22
CA GLY A 106 -5.60 -1.17 -0.71
C GLY A 106 -5.49 0.14 -1.49
N ASN A 107 -6.59 0.51 -2.15
CA ASN A 107 -6.68 1.73 -2.95
C ASN A 107 -7.38 2.84 -2.18
N VAL A 108 -6.88 4.07 -2.33
CA VAL A 108 -7.57 5.29 -1.90
C VAL A 108 -8.76 5.53 -2.81
N THR A 109 -9.89 5.89 -2.21
CA THR A 109 -11.13 6.27 -2.87
C THR A 109 -11.24 7.79 -2.93
N TYR A 110 -12.11 8.32 -3.79
CA TYR A 110 -12.43 9.75 -3.78
C TYR A 110 -12.86 10.20 -2.39
N ARG A 111 -12.44 11.41 -1.99
CA ARG A 111 -12.79 11.96 -0.68
C ARG A 111 -14.31 12.07 -0.53
N PRO A 112 -14.90 11.54 0.56
CA PRO A 112 -16.32 11.65 0.80
C PRO A 112 -16.78 13.12 0.80
N GLY A 113 -17.86 13.39 0.09
CA GLY A 113 -18.46 14.71 -0.06
C GLY A 113 -17.70 15.74 -0.92
N SER A 114 -16.59 15.40 -1.58
CA SER A 114 -15.82 16.37 -2.38
C SER A 114 -16.27 16.49 -3.83
N ARG A 115 -16.47 15.37 -4.51
CA ARG A 115 -16.78 15.24 -5.94
C ARG A 115 -17.79 14.11 -6.12
N MET A 116 -18.46 14.11 -7.26
CA MET A 116 -19.21 12.96 -7.74
C MET A 116 -18.37 12.16 -8.72
N ILE A 117 -18.69 10.88 -8.86
CA ILE A 117 -18.05 10.01 -9.84
C ILE A 117 -19.08 9.34 -10.76
N LYS A 118 -18.62 8.92 -11.92
CA LYS A 118 -19.35 8.03 -12.83
C LYS A 118 -18.37 7.13 -13.59
N ILE A 119 -18.92 6.19 -14.35
CA ILE A 119 -18.19 5.41 -15.35
C ILE A 119 -18.83 5.67 -16.73
N ASP A 120 -18.13 5.38 -17.81
CA ASP A 120 -18.66 5.61 -19.16
C ASP A 120 -19.76 4.61 -19.53
N SER A 121 -19.73 3.42 -18.92
CA SER A 121 -20.64 2.32 -19.18
C SER A 121 -22.00 2.42 -18.45
N ASP A 122 -22.17 3.37 -17.53
CA ASP A 122 -23.41 3.59 -16.75
C ASP A 122 -23.73 5.10 -16.69
N PRO A 123 -24.93 5.54 -17.14
CA PRO A 123 -25.31 6.95 -17.08
C PRO A 123 -25.49 7.49 -15.65
N LYS A 124 -25.52 6.65 -14.62
CA LYS A 124 -25.71 7.07 -13.24
C LYS A 124 -24.51 7.87 -12.71
N VAL A 125 -24.83 8.89 -11.91
CA VAL A 125 -23.85 9.70 -11.18
C VAL A 125 -23.94 9.37 -9.70
N TYR A 126 -22.80 9.19 -9.06
CA TYR A 126 -22.71 8.76 -7.68
C TYR A 126 -22.00 9.82 -6.85
N LEU A 127 -22.57 10.19 -5.71
CA LEU A 127 -21.84 10.87 -4.65
C LEU A 127 -21.07 9.84 -3.81
N ILE A 128 -20.00 10.28 -3.17
CA ILE A 128 -19.21 9.44 -2.26
C ILE A 128 -19.55 9.76 -0.81
N ASP A 129 -20.03 8.75 -0.11
CA ASP A 129 -20.32 8.73 1.30
C ASP A 129 -19.15 8.09 2.09
N HIS A 130 -19.28 8.06 3.41
CA HIS A 130 -18.33 7.42 4.33
C HIS A 130 -17.91 6.00 3.86
N TRP A 131 -16.67 5.64 4.16
CA TRP A 131 -16.06 4.34 3.87
C TRP A 131 -15.93 4.01 2.38
N GLY A 132 -15.79 5.04 1.55
CA GLY A 132 -15.75 4.88 0.09
C GLY A 132 -17.04 4.30 -0.49
N THR A 133 -18.20 4.64 0.09
CA THR A 133 -19.50 4.15 -0.40
C THR A 133 -20.03 5.06 -1.49
N LYS A 134 -20.25 4.53 -2.70
CA LYS A 134 -20.90 5.29 -3.78
C LYS A 134 -22.42 5.16 -3.66
N ARG A 135 -23.12 6.29 -3.73
CA ARG A 135 -24.59 6.34 -3.64
C ARG A 135 -25.12 7.02 -4.87
N TRP A 136 -26.00 6.34 -5.61
CA TRP A 136 -26.59 6.88 -6.82
C TRP A 136 -27.42 8.12 -6.48
N LEU A 137 -27.11 9.25 -7.10
CA LEU A 137 -27.87 10.49 -6.99
C LEU A 137 -28.95 10.47 -8.07
N ALA A 138 -30.16 10.05 -7.69
CA ALA A 138 -31.23 9.73 -8.63
C ALA A 138 -32.03 10.95 -9.11
N SER A 139 -31.80 12.13 -8.52
CA SER A 139 -32.57 13.34 -8.76
C SER A 139 -31.66 14.53 -9.11
N GLU A 140 -31.94 15.17 -10.24
CA GLU A 140 -31.26 16.41 -10.63
C GLU A 140 -31.52 17.53 -9.62
N ALA A 141 -32.73 17.61 -9.05
CA ALA A 141 -33.04 18.58 -8.00
C ALA A 141 -32.17 18.35 -6.75
N ALA A 142 -31.92 17.09 -6.38
CA ALA A 142 -31.00 16.76 -5.29
C ALA A 142 -29.55 17.12 -5.65
N ALA A 143 -29.12 16.89 -6.89
CA ALA A 143 -27.79 17.28 -7.36
C ALA A 143 -27.58 18.80 -7.31
N ILE A 144 -28.56 19.57 -7.77
CA ILE A 144 -28.53 21.03 -7.68
C ILE A 144 -28.52 21.50 -6.22
N ALA A 145 -29.35 20.91 -5.36
CA ALA A 145 -29.43 21.30 -3.96
C ALA A 145 -28.14 20.99 -3.17
N LEU A 146 -27.47 19.88 -3.48
CA LEU A 146 -26.23 19.48 -2.80
C LEU A 146 -24.99 20.18 -3.41
N TYR A 147 -24.87 20.16 -4.74
CA TYR A 147 -23.64 20.57 -5.44
C TYR A 147 -23.76 21.90 -6.19
N GLY A 148 -24.94 22.52 -6.21
CA GLY A 148 -25.20 23.78 -6.92
C GLY A 148 -25.59 23.58 -8.40
N ASN A 149 -25.94 24.68 -9.08
CA ASN A 149 -26.38 24.65 -10.49
C ASN A 149 -25.30 24.11 -11.45
N ASP A 150 -24.03 24.10 -11.04
CA ASP A 150 -22.89 23.60 -11.80
C ASP A 150 -22.50 22.16 -11.41
N TRP A 151 -23.40 21.40 -10.78
CA TRP A 151 -23.14 20.03 -10.30
C TRP A 151 -22.53 19.13 -11.38
N ASN A 152 -22.95 19.28 -12.63
CA ASN A 152 -22.47 18.51 -13.77
C ASN A 152 -20.97 18.72 -14.06
N LYS A 153 -20.38 19.83 -13.61
CA LYS A 153 -18.93 20.10 -13.67
C LYS A 153 -18.14 19.52 -12.49
N LYS A 154 -18.85 18.91 -11.53
CA LYS A 154 -18.29 18.29 -10.31
C LYS A 154 -18.34 16.77 -10.36
N VAL A 155 -18.61 16.22 -11.54
CA VAL A 155 -18.60 14.79 -11.84
C VAL A 155 -17.29 14.42 -12.52
N ASP A 156 -16.57 13.45 -11.98
CA ASP A 156 -15.38 12.88 -12.58
C ASP A 156 -15.63 11.46 -13.11
N ASP A 157 -15.14 11.17 -14.31
CA ASP A 157 -15.08 9.80 -14.81
C ASP A 157 -13.99 9.01 -14.08
N VAL A 158 -14.36 7.81 -13.63
CA VAL A 158 -13.48 6.83 -13.00
C VAL A 158 -13.41 5.62 -13.94
N PRO A 159 -12.22 5.08 -14.24
CA PRO A 159 -12.11 3.84 -15.00
C PRO A 159 -12.85 2.68 -14.32
N ASP A 160 -13.53 1.83 -15.10
CA ASP A 160 -14.32 0.68 -14.61
C ASP A 160 -13.53 -0.21 -13.64
N SER A 161 -12.23 -0.42 -13.90
CA SER A 161 -11.34 -1.22 -13.05
C SER A 161 -11.16 -0.67 -11.62
N PHE A 162 -11.37 0.63 -11.43
CA PHE A 162 -11.30 1.28 -10.12
C PHE A 162 -12.67 1.50 -9.49
N PHE A 163 -13.75 1.25 -10.21
CA PHE A 163 -15.11 1.39 -9.70
C PHE A 163 -15.47 0.30 -8.68
N SER A 164 -14.80 -0.84 -8.74
CA SER A 164 -14.88 -1.94 -7.76
C SER A 164 -14.24 -1.62 -6.41
N ASN A 165 -13.48 -0.52 -6.30
CA ASN A 165 -12.94 -0.05 -5.02
C ASN A 165 -14.01 0.53 -4.11
N TYR A 166 -15.19 0.87 -4.65
CA TYR A 166 -16.28 1.53 -3.92
C TYR A 166 -17.34 0.52 -3.49
N ARG A 167 -17.91 0.75 -2.30
CA ARG A 167 -19.08 -0.02 -1.81
C ARG A 167 -20.36 0.55 -2.41
N GLU A 168 -21.33 -0.32 -2.72
CA GLU A 168 -22.66 0.13 -3.13
C GLU A 168 -23.46 0.63 -1.92
N GLY A 169 -24.09 1.80 -2.04
CA GLY A 169 -24.98 2.34 -1.04
C GLY A 169 -26.38 2.67 -1.58
N ALA A 170 -27.33 2.89 -0.66
CA ALA A 170 -28.70 3.25 -1.01
C ALA A 170 -28.74 4.58 -1.81
N PRO A 171 -29.62 4.70 -2.82
CA PRO A 171 -29.73 5.91 -3.62
C PRO A 171 -30.12 7.12 -2.76
N VAL A 172 -29.73 8.30 -3.24
CA VAL A 172 -30.10 9.61 -2.70
C VAL A 172 -31.09 10.25 -3.66
N ASN A 173 -32.34 10.38 -3.23
CA ASN A 173 -33.44 10.91 -4.03
C ASN A 173 -33.69 12.40 -3.76
N ASP A 174 -33.33 12.86 -2.57
CA ASP A 174 -33.49 14.25 -2.12
C ASP A 174 -32.32 14.69 -1.24
N SER A 175 -32.13 16.01 -1.09
CA SER A 175 -31.00 16.58 -0.35
C SER A 175 -31.08 16.41 1.17
N THR A 176 -32.21 16.01 1.74
CA THR A 176 -32.34 15.77 3.19
C THR A 176 -31.72 14.43 3.60
N GLN A 177 -31.54 13.52 2.64
CA GLN A 177 -30.94 12.19 2.83
C GLN A 177 -29.40 12.21 2.90
N PHE A 178 -28.77 13.36 2.65
CA PHE A 178 -27.32 13.48 2.58
C PHE A 178 -26.81 14.87 2.97
N SER A 179 -25.71 14.92 3.73
CA SER A 179 -25.05 16.18 4.09
C SER A 179 -23.59 16.13 3.68
N LEU A 180 -23.23 16.88 2.63
CA LEU A 180 -21.85 16.99 2.14
C LEU A 180 -20.90 17.43 3.24
N THR A 181 -21.27 18.47 3.98
CA THR A 181 -20.43 19.02 5.06
C THR A 181 -20.22 18.00 6.18
N THR A 182 -21.27 17.28 6.59
CA THR A 182 -21.16 16.27 7.65
C THR A 182 -20.21 15.15 7.25
N VAL A 183 -20.39 14.61 6.05
CA VAL A 183 -19.57 13.51 5.53
C VAL A 183 -18.13 13.98 5.27
N PHE A 184 -17.93 15.16 4.71
CA PHE A 184 -16.59 15.70 4.43
C PHE A 184 -15.78 15.97 5.71
N ASN A 185 -16.45 16.45 6.77
CA ASN A 185 -15.81 16.72 8.06
C ASN A 185 -15.55 15.44 8.86
N ALA A 186 -16.45 14.45 8.79
CA ALA A 186 -16.24 13.14 9.40
C ALA A 186 -15.06 12.38 8.76
N ASN A 187 -14.76 12.65 7.49
CA ASN A 187 -13.71 12.01 6.71
C ASN A 187 -12.61 13.02 6.36
N ALA A 188 -12.03 13.64 7.38
CA ALA A 188 -10.98 14.65 7.21
C ALA A 188 -9.65 14.05 6.70
N THR A 189 -9.40 12.77 6.98
CA THR A 189 -8.21 12.04 6.54
C THR A 189 -8.58 10.71 5.89
N ILE A 190 -7.68 10.18 5.04
CA ILE A 190 -7.83 8.84 4.45
C ILE A 190 -7.87 7.76 5.55
N GLY A 191 -7.14 7.97 6.65
CA GLY A 191 -7.17 7.07 7.80
C GLY A 191 -8.55 6.95 8.44
N GLN A 192 -9.29 8.05 8.53
CA GLN A 192 -10.67 8.06 9.04
C GLN A 192 -11.63 7.40 8.06
N ASP A 193 -11.56 7.74 6.76
CA ASP A 193 -12.41 7.12 5.73
C ASP A 193 -12.21 5.61 5.65
N LYS A 194 -10.98 5.14 5.85
CA LYS A 194 -10.66 3.70 5.76
C LYS A 194 -10.65 2.98 7.10
N GLU A 195 -11.00 3.66 8.19
CA GLU A 195 -11.02 3.10 9.55
C GLU A 195 -9.66 2.46 9.94
N LEU A 196 -8.57 3.13 9.57
CA LEU A 196 -7.22 2.61 9.80
C LEU A 196 -6.83 2.76 11.27
N THR A 197 -6.46 1.65 11.89
CA THR A 197 -6.08 1.55 13.30
C THR A 197 -4.62 1.14 13.42
N THR A 198 -3.95 1.57 14.48
CA THR A 198 -2.52 1.30 14.69
C THR A 198 -2.26 -0.19 14.92
N PRO A 199 -1.18 -0.78 14.37
CA PRO A 199 -0.85 -2.18 14.59
C PRO A 199 -0.69 -2.52 16.08
N VAL A 200 -0.92 -3.79 16.41
CA VAL A 200 -0.34 -4.36 17.64
C VAL A 200 1.15 -4.60 17.40
N GLU A 201 1.98 -4.20 18.35
CA GLU A 201 3.44 -4.23 18.22
C GLU A 201 4.04 -5.52 18.77
N VAL A 202 4.99 -6.06 18.01
CA VAL A 202 5.90 -7.13 18.45
C VAL A 202 7.33 -6.70 18.12
N THR A 203 8.23 -6.81 19.07
CA THR A 203 9.66 -6.56 18.88
C THR A 203 10.38 -7.89 18.66
N VAL A 204 11.25 -7.95 17.65
CA VAL A 204 12.26 -9.02 17.54
C VAL A 204 13.53 -8.56 18.24
N ASN A 205 13.80 -9.13 19.40
CA ASN A 205 14.94 -8.79 20.25
C ASN A 205 16.26 -9.29 19.64
N GLN A 206 17.39 -8.78 20.14
CA GLN A 206 18.74 -9.12 19.64
C GLN A 206 19.04 -10.63 19.61
N ASP A 207 18.48 -11.39 20.55
CA ASP A 207 18.60 -12.86 20.62
C ASP A 207 17.66 -13.59 19.63
N GLY A 208 16.76 -12.87 18.95
CA GLY A 208 15.79 -13.39 18.01
C GLY A 208 14.41 -13.68 18.61
N THR A 209 14.24 -13.50 19.93
CA THR A 209 12.96 -13.70 20.62
C THR A 209 11.93 -12.63 20.26
N PHE A 210 10.65 -12.95 20.41
CA PHE A 210 9.53 -12.03 20.21
C PHE A 210 9.05 -11.45 21.53
N SER A 211 8.80 -10.13 21.57
CA SER A 211 8.27 -9.45 22.75
C SER A 211 7.16 -8.45 22.39
N PRO A 212 5.92 -8.67 22.84
CA PRO A 212 5.41 -9.92 23.39
C PRO A 212 5.46 -11.06 22.34
N ALA A 213 5.60 -12.31 22.79
CA ALA A 213 5.55 -13.46 21.89
C ALA A 213 4.11 -13.77 21.45
N ASP A 214 3.13 -13.57 22.33
CA ASP A 214 1.72 -13.77 22.03
C ASP A 214 0.96 -12.44 22.04
N VAL A 215 0.14 -12.24 21.02
CA VAL A 215 -0.68 -11.03 20.85
C VAL A 215 -2.11 -11.38 20.46
N SER A 216 -3.04 -10.46 20.73
CA SER A 216 -4.43 -10.59 20.33
C SER A 216 -4.86 -9.40 19.47
N VAL A 217 -5.67 -9.67 18.45
CA VAL A 217 -6.25 -8.67 17.54
C VAL A 217 -7.68 -9.06 17.15
N VAL A 218 -8.41 -8.12 16.53
CA VAL A 218 -9.69 -8.41 15.84
C VAL A 218 -9.47 -8.62 14.34
N ILE A 219 -10.46 -9.18 13.65
CA ILE A 219 -10.44 -9.31 12.19
C ILE A 219 -10.19 -7.94 11.53
N ASN A 220 -9.41 -7.94 10.44
CA ASN A 220 -8.94 -6.80 9.65
C ASN A 220 -7.92 -5.88 10.33
N HIS A 221 -7.49 -6.19 11.55
CA HIS A 221 -6.41 -5.47 12.22
C HIS A 221 -5.03 -5.96 11.77
N THR A 222 -4.00 -5.16 12.02
CA THR A 222 -2.60 -5.50 11.71
C THR A 222 -1.79 -5.81 12.97
N VAL A 223 -0.74 -6.61 12.78
CA VAL A 223 0.37 -6.77 13.74
C VAL A 223 1.65 -6.34 13.04
N ARG A 224 2.51 -5.62 13.74
CA ARG A 224 3.81 -5.14 13.27
C ARG A 224 4.94 -5.79 14.05
N TRP A 225 5.78 -6.55 13.36
CA TRP A 225 7.04 -7.07 13.89
C TRP A 225 8.17 -6.12 13.54
N THR A 226 8.77 -5.47 14.53
CA THR A 226 9.92 -4.59 14.35
C THR A 226 11.21 -5.36 14.58
N ASN A 227 12.10 -5.37 13.59
CA ASN A 227 13.40 -6.02 13.70
C ASN A 227 14.39 -5.11 14.45
N SER A 228 14.55 -5.35 15.75
CA SER A 228 15.53 -4.62 16.57
C SER A 228 16.91 -5.28 16.59
N THR A 229 17.14 -6.34 15.81
CA THR A 229 18.44 -7.00 15.71
C THR A 229 19.40 -6.25 14.80
N ASN A 230 20.67 -6.68 14.78
CA ASN A 230 21.68 -6.22 13.80
C ASN A 230 21.75 -7.07 12.53
N ARG A 231 20.82 -8.02 12.35
CA ARG A 231 20.77 -8.96 11.21
C ARG A 231 19.40 -8.94 10.54
N TYR A 232 19.29 -9.55 9.37
CA TYR A 232 17.98 -9.78 8.77
C TYR A 232 17.20 -10.81 9.58
N VAL A 233 15.89 -10.61 9.72
CA VAL A 233 14.96 -11.54 10.36
C VAL A 233 13.84 -11.90 9.40
N ARG A 234 13.32 -13.12 9.49
CA ARG A 234 12.10 -13.55 8.81
C ARG A 234 11.11 -14.13 9.81
N VAL A 235 9.88 -13.62 9.77
CA VAL A 235 8.74 -14.08 10.58
C VAL A 235 7.85 -14.92 9.68
N ALA A 236 7.64 -16.19 10.03
CA ALA A 236 6.90 -17.12 9.20
C ALA A 236 5.83 -17.87 9.99
N SER A 237 4.71 -18.15 9.33
CA SER A 237 3.65 -19.01 9.85
C SER A 237 4.21 -20.39 10.19
N ASN A 238 3.67 -21.01 11.24
CA ASN A 238 3.89 -22.42 11.48
C ASN A 238 3.14 -23.30 10.46
N PRO A 239 3.45 -24.61 10.40
CA PRO A 239 4.67 -25.23 10.93
C PRO A 239 5.89 -24.96 10.04
N HIS A 240 7.09 -25.05 10.59
CA HIS A 240 8.34 -25.03 9.80
C HIS A 240 8.60 -26.42 9.19
N PRO A 241 9.00 -26.55 7.92
CA PRO A 241 9.33 -25.48 6.97
C PRO A 241 8.21 -25.11 5.98
N THR A 242 6.97 -25.57 6.17
CA THR A 242 5.90 -25.43 5.15
C THR A 242 5.20 -24.07 5.16
N HIS A 243 5.11 -23.45 6.33
CA HIS A 243 4.52 -22.11 6.56
C HIS A 243 3.08 -21.96 6.05
N ASP A 244 2.28 -23.00 6.21
CA ASP A 244 0.97 -23.13 5.57
C ASP A 244 -0.22 -23.12 6.54
N GLN A 245 -0.01 -22.93 7.86
CA GLN A 245 -1.12 -22.70 8.80
C GLN A 245 -1.93 -21.46 8.41
N LEU A 246 -1.25 -20.36 8.05
CA LEU A 246 -1.86 -19.16 7.46
C LEU A 246 -1.10 -18.75 6.18
N PRO A 247 -1.57 -19.17 5.00
CA PRO A 247 -0.92 -18.83 3.74
C PRO A 247 -0.71 -17.32 3.56
N GLY A 248 0.52 -16.95 3.21
CA GLY A 248 0.95 -15.56 3.03
C GLY A 248 1.40 -14.83 4.30
N PHE A 249 1.21 -15.42 5.49
CA PHE A 249 1.84 -14.95 6.72
C PHE A 249 3.28 -15.44 6.79
N ASP A 250 4.10 -14.94 5.88
CA ASP A 250 5.49 -15.32 5.70
C ASP A 250 6.24 -14.11 5.15
N SER A 251 7.07 -13.49 5.98
CA SER A 251 7.79 -12.28 5.61
C SER A 251 8.92 -12.60 4.63
N ALA A 252 9.30 -11.60 3.82
CA ALA A 252 10.65 -11.58 3.26
C ALA A 252 11.69 -11.33 4.38
N ASN A 253 12.96 -11.22 4.02
CA ASN A 253 14.00 -10.76 4.95
C ASN A 253 13.73 -9.31 5.37
N VAL A 254 13.50 -9.09 6.66
CA VAL A 254 13.30 -7.78 7.28
C VAL A 254 14.64 -7.24 7.72
N ALA A 255 15.09 -6.12 7.16
CA ALA A 255 16.36 -5.48 7.55
C ALA A 255 16.33 -4.94 8.98
N PRO A 256 17.50 -4.75 9.64
CA PRO A 256 17.61 -4.05 10.90
C PRO A 256 16.89 -2.69 10.89
N GLY A 257 16.03 -2.45 11.88
CA GLY A 257 15.25 -1.22 12.03
C GLY A 257 14.01 -1.11 11.13
N LEU A 258 13.80 -2.04 10.19
CA LEU A 258 12.55 -2.15 9.44
C LEU A 258 11.55 -3.07 10.15
N ASN A 259 10.36 -3.15 9.56
CA ASN A 259 9.26 -3.91 10.11
C ASN A 259 8.59 -4.79 9.05
N TYR A 260 7.93 -5.83 9.54
CA TYR A 260 6.96 -6.63 8.80
C TYR A 260 5.58 -6.37 9.37
N VAL A 261 4.62 -6.05 8.50
CA VAL A 261 3.22 -5.82 8.89
C VAL A 261 2.34 -6.83 8.18
N TYR A 262 1.48 -7.50 8.93
CA TYR A 262 0.51 -8.45 8.39
C TYR A 262 -0.91 -8.12 8.85
N LYS A 263 -1.88 -8.17 7.93
CA LYS A 263 -3.32 -7.92 8.19
C LYS A 263 -4.07 -9.24 8.33
N PHE A 264 -4.64 -9.49 9.50
CA PHE A 264 -5.34 -10.73 9.81
C PHE A 264 -6.80 -10.67 9.39
N LYS A 265 -7.18 -11.43 8.35
CA LYS A 265 -8.55 -11.41 7.78
C LYS A 265 -9.44 -12.56 8.25
N LYS A 266 -8.90 -13.48 9.06
CA LYS A 266 -9.59 -14.69 9.51
C LYS A 266 -9.36 -14.89 11.01
N SER A 267 -10.44 -15.14 11.75
CA SER A 267 -10.38 -15.49 13.16
C SER A 267 -9.67 -16.84 13.36
N GLY A 268 -9.02 -17.01 14.51
CA GLY A 268 -8.24 -18.19 14.85
C GLY A 268 -6.98 -17.87 15.64
N ALA A 269 -6.26 -18.90 16.04
CA ALA A 269 -4.92 -18.78 16.62
C ALA A 269 -3.88 -19.15 15.56
N TRP A 270 -3.04 -18.19 15.19
CA TRP A 270 -2.03 -18.32 14.14
C TRP A 270 -0.64 -18.31 14.79
N ALA A 271 0.00 -19.48 14.85
CA ALA A 271 1.33 -19.59 15.41
C ALA A 271 2.38 -19.20 14.36
N TYR A 272 3.47 -18.60 14.80
CA TYR A 272 4.58 -18.16 13.96
C TYR A 272 5.91 -18.40 14.65
N HIS A 273 6.98 -18.32 13.88
CA HIS A 273 8.34 -18.51 14.37
C HIS A 273 9.34 -17.56 13.71
N ASN A 274 10.50 -17.43 14.34
CA ASN A 274 11.68 -16.85 13.70
C ASN A 274 12.27 -17.90 12.75
N HIS A 275 12.31 -17.63 11.46
CA HIS A 275 12.73 -18.62 10.48
C HIS A 275 14.19 -19.10 10.68
N ALA A 276 15.06 -18.29 11.28
CA ALA A 276 16.45 -18.68 11.56
C ALA A 276 16.56 -19.64 12.76
N ASP A 277 15.60 -19.59 13.69
CA ASP A 277 15.50 -20.48 14.84
C ASP A 277 14.01 -20.77 15.13
N PRO A 278 13.45 -21.84 14.53
CA PRO A 278 12.03 -22.17 14.66
C PRO A 278 11.57 -22.51 16.08
N SER A 279 12.49 -22.64 17.04
CA SER A 279 12.14 -22.81 18.46
C SER A 279 11.62 -21.51 19.09
N LEU A 280 12.01 -20.35 18.54
CA LEU A 280 11.54 -19.03 18.94
C LEU A 280 10.20 -18.76 18.28
N GLN A 281 9.13 -18.86 19.06
CA GLN A 281 7.76 -18.86 18.57
C GLN A 281 6.89 -17.78 19.21
N GLY A 282 5.74 -17.54 18.61
CA GLY A 282 4.68 -16.70 19.12
C GLY A 282 3.33 -17.06 18.51
N THR A 283 2.26 -16.46 19.03
CA THR A 283 0.89 -16.70 18.57
C THR A 283 0.12 -15.40 18.38
N VAL A 284 -0.56 -15.25 17.25
CA VAL A 284 -1.56 -14.20 17.05
C VAL A 284 -2.96 -14.80 17.23
N SER A 285 -3.66 -14.39 18.28
CA SER A 285 -5.07 -14.74 18.51
C SER A 285 -5.99 -13.69 17.85
N VAL A 286 -6.76 -14.10 16.84
CA VAL A 286 -7.65 -13.23 16.08
C VAL A 286 -9.09 -13.52 16.46
N THR A 287 -9.73 -12.52 17.07
CA THR A 287 -11.15 -12.53 17.45
C THR A 287 -12.01 -11.82 16.41
N GLN A 288 -13.32 -12.02 16.48
CA GLN A 288 -14.27 -11.40 15.56
C GLN A 288 -14.40 -9.89 15.80
#